data_AF-A0A0C9T1Z8-F1
#
_entry.id   AF-A0A0C9T1Z8-F1
#
_cell.length_a   1.000
_cell.length_b   1.000
_cell.length_c   1.000
_cell.angle_alpha   90.00
_cell.angle_beta   90.00
_cell.angle_gamma   90.00
#
_symmetry.space_group_name_H-M   'P 1'
#
loop_
_entity.id
_entity.type
_entity.pdbx_description
1 polymer ?
#
loop_
_entity_poly.entity_id
_entity_poly.type
_entity_poly.pdbx_seq_one_letter_code
_entity_poly.pdbx_strand_id
1 'polypeptide(L)'
;LALKSLRQMCYRIIQYSEYSCGHQFVIRQQIVDCNSQRCRLSGMHNNGNHNCAATCAQSLLPDQPIITDTLGHLCSRCGGMTNGH
;
A
#
# COMPACT_ATOMS: atom_id res chain seq x y z
N LEU A 1 -1.86 -21.28 -16.48
CA LEU A 1 -1.16 -20.19 -15.76
C LEU A 1 -1.98 -19.79 -14.53
N ALA A 2 -1.33 -19.66 -13.38
CA ALA A 2 -1.94 -19.58 -12.06
C ALA A 2 -2.61 -18.22 -11.77
N LEU A 3 -3.92 -18.14 -12.01
CA LEU A 3 -4.80 -17.06 -11.50
C LEU A 3 -5.53 -17.47 -10.20
N LYS A 4 -5.03 -18.51 -9.50
CA LYS A 4 -5.57 -18.86 -8.19
C LYS A 4 -4.97 -17.91 -7.15
N SER A 5 -5.80 -16.97 -6.70
CA SER A 5 -5.78 -16.43 -5.34
C SER A 5 -5.09 -15.08 -5.05
N LEU A 6 -5.17 -14.10 -5.95
CA LEU A 6 -4.85 -12.70 -5.60
C LEU A 6 -5.88 -12.05 -4.63
N ARG A 7 -6.99 -12.73 -4.28
CA ARG A 7 -8.02 -12.21 -3.34
C ARG A 7 -7.91 -12.74 -1.91
N GLN A 8 -6.87 -13.49 -1.55
CA GLN A 8 -6.78 -14.13 -0.21
C GLN A 8 -5.67 -13.57 0.69
N MET A 9 -5.13 -12.39 0.36
CA MET A 9 -3.98 -11.81 1.07
C MET A 9 -4.24 -10.34 1.33
N CYS A 10 -3.95 -9.90 2.56
CA CYS A 10 -4.02 -8.48 2.91
C CYS A 10 -3.02 -7.69 2.03
N TYR A 11 -3.30 -6.41 1.81
CA TYR A 11 -2.43 -5.54 1.03
C TYR A 11 -2.41 -4.15 1.64
N ARG A 12 -1.41 -3.35 1.27
CA ARG A 12 -1.28 -1.99 1.75
C ARG A 12 -1.57 -1.02 0.61
N ILE A 13 -2.47 -0.07 0.87
CA ILE A 13 -2.68 1.08 0.00
C ILE A 13 -1.80 2.21 0.53
N ILE A 14 -1.00 2.79 -0.37
CA ILE A 14 -0.20 3.98 -0.08
C ILE A 14 -0.78 5.11 -0.92
N GLN A 15 -1.31 6.13 -0.25
CA GLN A 15 -1.83 7.32 -0.88
C GLN A 15 -0.73 8.36 -1.01
N TYR A 16 -0.59 8.90 -2.20
CA TYR A 16 0.37 9.93 -2.55
C TYR A 16 -0.35 11.21 -2.97
N SER A 17 0.23 12.34 -2.59
CA SER A 17 0.03 13.60 -3.30
C SER A 17 1.21 13.81 -4.25
N GLU A 18 0.93 14.29 -5.45
CA GLU A 18 1.93 14.55 -6.49
C GLU A 18 2.04 16.05 -6.75
N TYR A 19 3.25 16.60 -6.71
CA TYR A 19 3.52 17.97 -7.11
C TYR A 19 3.55 18.09 -8.64
N SER A 20 3.31 19.29 -9.17
CA SER A 20 3.47 19.60 -10.61
C SER A 20 4.84 19.24 -11.20
N CYS A 21 5.88 19.13 -10.37
CA CYS A 21 7.21 18.66 -10.76
C CYS A 21 7.34 17.11 -10.82
N GLY A 22 6.25 16.36 -10.64
CA GLY A 22 6.23 14.89 -10.65
C GLY A 22 6.77 14.23 -9.37
N HIS A 23 7.18 15.03 -8.37
CA HIS A 23 7.59 14.47 -7.08
C HIS A 23 6.36 14.06 -6.27
N GLN A 24 6.42 12.88 -5.68
CA GLN A 24 5.34 12.33 -4.86
C GLN A 24 5.76 12.32 -3.39
N PHE A 25 4.79 12.51 -2.50
CA PHE A 25 4.98 12.29 -1.07
C PHE A 25 3.80 11.51 -0.49
N VAL A 26 4.11 10.66 0.48
CA VAL A 26 3.10 9.82 1.13
C VAL A 26 2.24 10.69 2.04
N ILE A 27 0.93 10.66 1.83
CA ILE A 27 -0.02 11.34 2.71
C ILE A 27 -0.66 10.38 3.71
N ARG A 28 -0.85 9.12 3.32
CA ARG A 28 -1.52 8.12 4.15
C ARG A 28 -1.14 6.72 3.73
N GLN A 29 -1.07 5.83 4.71
CA GLN A 29 -0.93 4.40 4.51
C GLN A 29 -2.05 3.67 5.23
N GLN A 30 -2.60 2.65 4.60
CA GLN A 30 -3.64 1.80 5.18
C GLN A 30 -3.44 0.35 4.76
N ILE A 31 -3.65 -0.57 5.69
CA ILE A 31 -3.70 -2.00 5.40
C ILE A 31 -5.15 -2.36 5.13
N VAL A 32 -5.40 -2.99 4.00
CA VAL A 32 -6.70 -3.55 3.66
C VAL A 32 -6.69 -5.02 4.04
N ASP A 33 -7.59 -5.35 4.96
CA ASP A 33 -7.84 -6.71 5.40
C ASP A 33 -8.54 -7.51 4.30
N CYS A 34 -8.05 -8.72 4.03
CA CYS A 34 -8.63 -9.58 3.00
C CYS A 34 -9.81 -10.43 3.49
N ASN A 35 -10.14 -10.37 4.78
CA ASN A 35 -11.17 -11.13 5.49
C ASN A 35 -11.08 -12.66 5.27
N SER A 36 -9.89 -13.16 4.93
CA SER A 36 -9.67 -14.59 4.73
C SER A 36 -9.28 -15.29 6.02
N GLN A 37 -9.93 -16.42 6.31
CA GLN A 37 -9.55 -17.31 7.42
C GLN A 37 -8.18 -17.99 7.19
N ARG A 38 -7.74 -18.05 5.93
CA ARG A 38 -6.45 -18.64 5.52
C ARG A 38 -5.36 -17.59 5.34
N CYS A 39 -5.57 -16.36 5.76
CA CYS A 39 -4.53 -15.35 5.81
C CYS A 39 -4.15 -15.11 7.26
N ARG A 40 -2.88 -15.26 7.60
CA ARG A 40 -2.37 -15.04 8.97
C ARG A 40 -2.46 -13.57 9.38
N LEU A 41 -2.44 -12.66 8.41
CA LEU A 41 -2.48 -11.21 8.62
C LEU A 41 -3.91 -10.66 8.70
N SER A 42 -4.91 -11.50 8.47
CA SER A 42 -6.31 -11.11 8.45
C SER A 42 -6.89 -11.14 9.87
N GLY A 43 -7.70 -10.15 10.22
CA GLY A 43 -8.46 -10.17 11.48
C GLY A 43 -9.43 -11.37 11.58
N MET A 44 -9.82 -11.93 10.43
CA MET A 44 -10.65 -13.12 10.32
C MET A 44 -9.86 -14.44 10.33
N HIS A 45 -8.55 -14.41 10.57
CA HIS A 45 -7.72 -15.63 10.62
C HIS A 45 -8.33 -16.68 11.57
N ASN A 46 -8.38 -17.94 11.13
CA ASN A 46 -8.82 -19.02 11.99
C ASN A 46 -7.76 -19.29 13.06
N ASN A 47 -7.99 -18.84 14.29
CA ASN A 47 -7.06 -19.05 15.42
C ASN A 47 -7.07 -20.48 16.00
N GLY A 48 -7.83 -21.41 15.42
CA GLY A 48 -7.78 -22.82 15.78
C GLY A 48 -6.38 -23.41 15.60
N ASN A 49 -6.08 -24.53 16.27
CA ASN A 49 -4.77 -25.16 16.15
C ASN A 49 -4.54 -25.71 14.72
N HIS A 50 -3.61 -25.10 13.98
CA HIS A 50 -3.22 -25.55 12.64
C HIS A 50 -1.82 -25.04 12.27
N ASN A 51 -1.21 -25.62 11.24
CA ASN A 51 0.10 -25.18 10.75
C ASN A 51 -0.05 -23.98 9.80
N CYS A 52 0.02 -22.77 10.33
CA CYS A 52 -0.07 -21.53 9.55
C CYS A 52 1.01 -21.46 8.46
N ALA A 53 2.22 -21.97 8.72
CA ALA A 53 3.32 -21.90 7.76
C ALA A 53 3.07 -22.74 6.50
N ALA A 54 2.31 -23.82 6.63
CA ALA A 54 1.97 -24.72 5.52
C ALA A 54 0.65 -24.35 4.82
N THR A 55 -0.28 -23.71 5.53
CA THR A 55 -1.69 -23.63 5.06
C THR A 55 -2.23 -22.22 4.88
N CYS A 56 -1.54 -21.21 5.43
CA CYS A 56 -1.96 -19.83 5.39
C CYS A 56 -1.02 -18.95 4.56
N ALA A 57 -1.60 -17.92 3.98
CA ALA A 57 -0.82 -16.82 3.44
C ALA A 57 -0.19 -16.02 4.59
N GLN A 58 1.11 -15.75 4.45
CA GLN A 58 1.92 -15.10 5.49
C GLN A 58 2.49 -13.75 5.06
N SER A 59 2.19 -13.33 3.84
CA SER A 59 2.73 -12.11 3.24
C SER A 59 1.62 -11.16 2.84
N LEU A 60 1.98 -9.89 2.73
CA LEU A 60 1.15 -8.90 2.06
C LEU A 60 1.33 -9.04 0.55
N LEU A 61 0.30 -8.68 -0.22
CA LEU A 61 0.49 -8.40 -1.64
C LEU A 61 1.33 -7.13 -1.82
N PRO A 62 1.90 -6.90 -3.02
CA PRO A 62 2.59 -5.67 -3.33
C PRO A 62 1.76 -4.43 -3.01
N ASP A 63 2.44 -3.39 -2.54
CA ASP A 63 1.83 -2.11 -2.22
C ASP A 63 1.08 -1.57 -3.43
N GLN A 64 -0.12 -1.04 -3.16
CA GLN A 64 -0.99 -0.44 -4.17
C GLN A 64 -0.86 1.08 -4.04
N PRO A 65 -0.04 1.73 -4.89
CA PRO A 65 0.08 3.18 -4.88
C PRO A 65 -1.17 3.81 -5.50
N ILE A 66 -1.68 4.87 -4.88
CA ILE A 66 -2.80 5.66 -5.40
C ILE A 66 -2.43 7.14 -5.28
N ILE A 67 -2.44 7.86 -6.39
CA ILE A 67 -2.34 9.32 -6.38
C ILE A 67 -3.74 9.86 -6.10
N THR A 68 -3.92 10.51 -4.96
CA THR A 68 -5.22 11.03 -4.53
C THR A 68 -5.38 12.51 -4.80
N ASP A 69 -4.28 13.24 -4.92
CA ASP A 69 -4.27 14.68 -5.11
C ASP A 69 -3.05 15.13 -5.92
N THR A 70 -3.22 16.19 -6.69
CA THR A 70 -2.16 16.80 -7.50
C THR A 70 -2.03 18.27 -7.14
N LEU A 71 -0.87 18.64 -6.61
CA LEU A 71 -0.56 20.01 -6.20
C LEU A 71 -0.03 20.82 -7.37
N GLY A 72 -0.71 21.93 -7.69
CA GLY A 72 -0.35 22.82 -8.80
C GLY A 72 0.95 23.63 -8.62
N HIS A 73 1.66 23.46 -7.50
CA HIS A 73 2.94 24.13 -7.23
C HIS A 73 4.10 23.13 -7.21
N LEU A 74 5.32 23.65 -7.29
CA LEU A 74 6.54 22.86 -7.21
C LEU A 74 6.80 22.42 -5.77
N CYS A 75 7.41 21.26 -5.57
CA CYS A 75 7.85 20.86 -4.23
C CYS A 75 8.96 21.81 -3.72
N SER A 76 9.19 21.88 -2.40
CA SER A 76 10.20 22.77 -1.80
C SER A 76 11.61 22.57 -2.37
N ARG A 77 11.92 21.36 -2.84
CA ARG A 77 13.21 21.04 -3.51
C ARG A 77 13.30 21.65 -4.91
N CYS A 78 12.21 21.73 -5.65
CA CYS A 78 12.18 22.26 -7.03
C CYS A 78 11.86 23.77 -7.06
N GLY A 79 11.01 24.26 -6.17
CA GLY A 79 10.62 25.67 -6.08
C GLY A 79 11.61 26.54 -5.31
N GLY A 80 12.49 25.96 -4.49
CA GLY A 80 13.50 26.68 -3.71
C GLY A 80 14.67 27.28 -4.52
N MET A 81 14.68 27.14 -5.84
CA MET A 81 15.69 27.75 -6.72
C MET A 81 15.35 29.19 -7.15
N THR A 82 14.50 29.92 -6.41
CA THR A 82 14.50 31.38 -6.55
C THR A 82 15.75 31.93 -5.85
N ASN A 83 16.89 31.84 -6.54
CA ASN A 83 18.08 32.63 -6.19
C ASN A 83 17.65 34.10 -6.15
N GLY A 84 17.58 34.66 -4.95
CA GLY A 84 17.54 36.10 -4.76
C GLY A 84 18.85 36.68 -5.29
N HIS A 85 18.77 37.33 -6.43
CA HIS A 85 19.77 38.26 -6.96
C HIS A 85 19.62 39.60 -6.24
#